data_AF-A0A7C9LLX5-F1
#
_entry.id   AF-A0A7C9LLX5-F1
#
_cell.length_a   1.000
_cell.length_b   1.000
_cell.length_c   1.000
_cell.angle_alpha   90.00
_cell.angle_beta   90.00
_cell.angle_gamma   90.00
#
_symmetry.space_group_name_H-M   'P 1'
#
loop_
_entity.id
_entity.type
_entity.pdbx_description
1 polymer ?
#
loop_
_entity_poly.entity_id
_entity_poly.type
_entity_poly.pdbx_seq_one_letter_code
_entity_poly.pdbx_strand_id
1 'polypeptide(L)'
;MSAQKSPSHTHQRLSTMIHRADREGGIDQVTPPCPPLAPLVQTAYQHGYALAVHGSLHRDMDLIAVAWMEKATTPEELVDALCIEHGLWWAGDVQPKPHGRIGVILQSERWLKPIDLSIIPPGNRPQ
;
A
#
# COMPACT_ATOMS: atom_id res chain seq x y z
N MET A 1 5.27 -39.19 -30.99
CA MET A 1 6.19 -38.41 -30.13
C MET A 1 5.47 -37.13 -29.73
N SER A 2 4.77 -37.15 -28.59
CA SER A 2 4.01 -36.01 -28.09
C SER A 2 4.47 -35.74 -26.66
N ALA A 3 5.12 -34.59 -26.47
CA ALA A 3 5.60 -34.12 -25.18
C ALA A 3 4.43 -33.52 -24.39
N GLN A 4 4.14 -34.08 -23.22
CA GLN A 4 3.23 -33.51 -22.23
C GLN A 4 3.88 -32.28 -21.58
N LYS A 5 3.23 -31.13 -21.71
CA LYS A 5 3.52 -29.94 -20.90
C LYS A 5 2.73 -30.02 -19.59
N SER A 6 3.45 -30.03 -18.47
CA SER A 6 2.89 -29.92 -17.12
C SER A 6 2.31 -28.51 -16.88
N PRO A 7 1.09 -28.37 -16.37
CA PRO A 7 0.61 -27.08 -15.87
C PRO A 7 0.93 -26.92 -14.38
N SER A 8 1.54 -25.78 -14.04
CA SER A 8 1.79 -25.32 -12.66
C SER A 8 0.47 -24.90 -12.01
N HIS A 9 -0.15 -25.80 -11.26
CA HIS A 9 -1.34 -25.51 -10.47
C HIS A 9 -0.97 -24.99 -9.08
N THR A 10 -0.73 -23.67 -8.97
CA THR A 10 -0.80 -22.96 -7.67
C THR A 10 -1.95 -21.94 -7.63
N HIS A 11 -2.74 -21.81 -8.68
CA HIS A 11 -3.97 -21.02 -8.67
C HIS A 11 -5.21 -21.91 -8.54
N GLN A 12 -5.42 -22.53 -7.38
CA GLN A 12 -6.72 -23.10 -7.05
C GLN A 12 -6.87 -23.42 -5.56
N ARG A 13 -7.27 -22.39 -4.79
CA ARG A 13 -8.28 -22.46 -3.71
C ARG A 13 -8.18 -21.20 -2.87
N LEU A 14 -9.13 -20.28 -3.06
CA LEU A 14 -9.72 -19.43 -2.03
C LEU A 14 -11.00 -18.77 -2.58
N SER A 15 -11.78 -19.55 -3.34
CA SER A 15 -13.07 -19.13 -3.91
C SER A 15 -14.27 -19.57 -3.06
N THR A 16 -14.06 -19.90 -1.78
CA THR A 16 -15.16 -20.46 -0.97
C THR A 16 -14.97 -20.12 0.49
N MET A 17 -15.37 -18.90 0.89
CA MET A 17 -15.82 -18.62 2.27
C MET A 17 -16.52 -17.25 2.39
N ILE A 18 -17.28 -16.85 1.37
CA ILE A 18 -18.27 -15.76 1.50
C ILE A 18 -19.65 -16.41 1.51
N HIS A 19 -20.08 -16.93 2.67
CA HIS A 19 -21.49 -17.04 3.09
C HIS A 19 -21.61 -17.79 4.42
N ARG A 20 -21.79 -17.05 5.52
CA ARG A 20 -22.80 -17.22 6.58
C ARG A 20 -22.31 -16.53 7.84
N ALA A 21 -22.84 -15.34 8.11
CA ALA A 21 -22.91 -14.81 9.46
C ALA A 21 -24.05 -13.78 9.57
N ASP A 22 -25.28 -14.22 9.26
CA ASP A 22 -26.46 -13.59 9.85
C ASP A 22 -26.96 -14.52 10.96
N ARG A 23 -26.58 -14.18 12.20
CA ARG A 23 -27.45 -14.27 13.38
C ARG A 23 -26.78 -13.67 14.61
N GLU A 24 -27.42 -12.60 15.09
CA GLU A 24 -27.64 -12.25 16.49
C GLU A 24 -26.42 -11.82 17.34
N GLY A 25 -26.45 -10.56 17.79
CA GLY A 25 -25.69 -10.09 18.95
C GLY A 25 -24.77 -8.91 18.64
N GLY A 26 -25.15 -7.73 19.11
CA GLY A 26 -24.38 -6.50 18.96
C GLY A 26 -22.94 -6.62 19.44
N ILE A 27 -22.02 -6.33 18.53
CA ILE A 27 -20.76 -5.64 18.82
C ILE A 27 -20.66 -4.55 17.77
N ASP A 28 -20.52 -3.31 18.21
CA ASP A 28 -20.05 -2.23 17.34
C ASP A 28 -18.79 -2.75 16.65
N GLN A 29 -18.83 -2.87 15.33
CA GLN A 29 -17.65 -3.14 14.52
C GLN A 29 -16.78 -1.89 14.62
N VAL A 30 -16.01 -1.79 15.71
CA VAL A 30 -15.00 -0.75 15.91
C VAL A 30 -14.06 -0.90 14.73
N THR A 31 -14.22 -0.05 13.72
CA THR A 31 -13.22 0.08 12.68
C THR A 31 -11.89 0.27 13.43
N PRO A 32 -10.90 -0.61 13.25
CA PRO A 32 -9.62 -0.48 13.95
C PRO A 32 -9.12 0.95 13.70
N PRO A 33 -8.53 1.65 14.68
CA PRO A 33 -8.12 3.04 14.46
C PRO A 33 -7.15 3.13 13.28
N CYS A 34 -7.15 4.29 12.61
CA CYS A 34 -6.22 4.59 11.53
C CYS A 34 -4.81 4.21 11.96
N PRO A 35 -4.01 3.53 11.11
CA PRO A 35 -2.63 3.23 11.44
C PRO A 35 -1.92 4.49 11.96
N PRO A 36 -1.17 4.39 13.07
CA PRO A 36 -0.45 5.55 13.58
C PRO A 36 0.49 6.07 12.49
N LEU A 37 0.44 7.38 12.23
CA LEU A 37 1.22 7.98 11.16
C LEU A 37 2.73 7.97 11.47
N ALA A 38 3.10 8.09 12.75
CA ALA A 38 4.51 8.23 13.15
C ALA A 38 5.41 7.04 12.72
N PRO A 39 5.00 5.77 12.89
CA PRO A 39 5.76 4.64 12.35
C PRO A 39 5.94 4.68 10.83
N LEU A 40 4.90 5.04 10.07
CA LEU A 40 5.00 5.16 8.61
C LEU A 40 5.94 6.29 8.19
N VAL A 41 5.88 7.42 8.90
CA VAL A 41 6.80 8.56 8.70
C VAL A 41 8.24 8.15 8.97
N GLN A 42 8.49 7.34 10.01
CA GLN A 42 9.83 6.88 10.36
C GLN A 42 10.42 6.00 9.25
N THR A 43 9.65 5.04 8.72
CA THR A 43 10.08 4.20 7.60
C THR A 43 10.35 5.04 6.35
N ALA A 44 9.43 5.95 6.00
CA ALA A 44 9.62 6.83 4.85
C ALA A 44 10.88 7.72 4.99
N TYR A 45 11.13 8.24 6.20
CA TYR A 45 12.31 9.04 6.50
C TYR A 45 13.62 8.26 6.30
N GLN A 46 13.67 6.99 6.70
CA GLN A 46 14.84 6.11 6.48
C GLN A 46 15.14 5.91 4.99
N HIS A 47 14.12 6.00 4.15
CA HIS A 47 14.20 5.90 2.69
C HIS A 47 14.42 7.26 2.00
N GLY A 48 14.60 8.35 2.77
CA GLY A 48 14.85 9.69 2.23
C GLY A 48 13.61 10.46 1.80
N TYR A 49 12.42 10.05 2.25
CA TYR A 49 11.14 10.68 1.95
C TYR A 49 10.57 11.44 3.15
N ALA A 50 10.02 12.62 2.88
CA ALA A 50 9.10 13.28 3.80
C ALA A 50 7.68 12.73 3.53
N LEU A 51 7.02 12.19 4.57
CA LEU A 51 5.67 11.64 4.47
C LEU A 51 4.67 12.55 5.22
N ALA A 52 3.56 12.89 4.58
CA ALA A 52 2.52 13.74 5.15
C ALA A 52 1.12 13.27 4.75
N VAL A 53 0.11 13.65 5.52
CA VAL A 53 -1.30 13.54 5.13
C VAL A 53 -1.63 14.65 4.14
N HIS A 54 -2.30 14.34 3.04
CA HIS A 54 -2.65 15.32 2.00
C HIS A 54 -4.13 15.35 1.59
N GLY A 55 -5.00 14.65 2.32
CA GLY A 55 -6.43 14.58 2.02
C GLY A 55 -7.32 14.60 3.26
N SER A 56 -8.61 14.36 3.05
CA SER A 56 -9.65 14.53 4.08
C SER A 56 -9.79 13.38 5.07
N LEU A 57 -9.12 12.25 4.80
CA LEU A 57 -9.15 11.02 5.60
C LEU A 57 -10.55 10.37 5.76
N HIS A 58 -11.54 10.82 4.98
CA HIS A 58 -12.93 10.40 5.13
C HIS A 58 -13.17 8.98 4.59
N ARG A 59 -12.63 8.65 3.41
CA ARG A 59 -12.84 7.35 2.73
C ARG A 59 -11.60 6.46 2.73
N ASP A 60 -10.44 7.09 2.67
CA ASP A 60 -9.12 6.55 2.43
C ASP A 60 -8.09 7.28 3.30
N MET A 61 -6.96 6.63 3.56
CA MET A 61 -5.81 7.31 4.18
C MET A 61 -4.95 7.93 3.09
N ASP A 62 -5.22 9.20 2.80
CA ASP A 62 -4.56 10.01 1.77
C ASP A 62 -3.16 10.47 2.23
N LEU A 63 -2.10 9.82 1.76
CA LEU A 63 -0.71 10.16 2.07
C LEU A 63 0.06 10.69 0.85
N ILE A 64 1.02 11.57 1.10
CA ILE A 64 2.04 11.97 0.14
C ILE A 64 3.45 11.73 0.68
N ALA A 65 4.26 10.99 -0.07
CA ALA A 65 5.69 10.84 0.13
C ALA A 65 6.42 11.71 -0.90
N VAL A 66 7.33 12.55 -0.43
CA VAL A 66 8.16 13.41 -1.30
C VAL A 66 9.61 13.09 -1.04
N ALA A 67 10.35 12.66 -2.07
CA ALA A 67 11.79 12.50 -1.97
C ALA A 67 12.42 13.83 -1.52
N TRP A 68 12.98 13.85 -0.31
CA TRP A 68 13.51 15.05 0.35
C TRP A 68 15.03 15.04 0.45
N MET A 69 15.63 13.85 0.40
CA MET A 69 17.08 13.67 0.42
C MET A 69 17.63 13.44 -0.99
N GLU A 70 18.88 13.85 -1.23
CA GLU A 70 19.55 13.62 -2.52
C GLU A 70 19.67 12.14 -2.89
N LYS A 71 19.74 11.27 -1.89
CA LYS A 71 19.89 9.82 -2.03
C LYS A 71 18.65 9.08 -1.54
N ALA A 72 17.46 9.60 -1.85
CA ALA A 72 16.23 8.87 -1.60
C ALA A 72 16.20 7.58 -2.43
N THR A 73 15.66 6.50 -1.87
CA THR A 73 15.51 5.21 -2.55
C THR A 73 14.47 5.31 -3.67
N THR A 74 14.35 4.29 -4.51
CA THR A 74 13.28 4.29 -5.52
C THR A 74 11.89 4.22 -4.86
N PRO A 75 10.82 4.64 -5.56
CA PRO A 75 9.46 4.49 -5.06
C PRO A 75 9.09 3.04 -4.73
N GLU A 76 9.59 2.08 -5.51
CA GLU A 76 9.38 0.65 -5.28
C GLU A 76 10.03 0.21 -3.96
N GLU A 77 11.28 0.61 -3.72
CA GLU A 77 11.99 0.30 -2.46
C GLU A 77 11.28 0.91 -1.23
N LEU A 78 10.72 2.12 -1.36
CA LEU A 78 9.91 2.74 -0.31
C LEU A 78 8.63 1.93 -0.04
N VAL A 79 7.90 1.53 -1.09
CA VAL A 79 6.66 0.78 -0.96
C VAL A 79 6.90 -0.60 -0.36
N ASP A 80 7.96 -1.29 -0.78
CA ASP A 80 8.34 -2.59 -0.23
C ASP A 80 8.63 -2.51 1.26
N ALA A 81 9.38 -1.49 1.70
CA ALA A 81 9.67 -1.26 3.11
C ALA A 81 8.39 -0.99 3.92
N LEU A 82 7.49 -0.14 3.40
CA LEU A 82 6.19 0.12 4.04
C LEU A 82 5.35 -1.16 4.15
N CYS A 83 5.34 -2.01 3.12
CA CYS A 83 4.63 -3.28 3.12
C CYS A 83 5.18 -4.26 4.16
N ILE A 84 6.50 -4.45 4.17
CA ILE A 84 7.17 -5.41 5.06
C ILE A 84 7.04 -4.97 6.53
N GLU A 85 7.32 -3.70 6.84
CA GLU A 85 7.41 -3.23 8.22
C GLU A 85 6.03 -3.01 8.88
N HIS A 86 5.01 -2.67 8.09
CA HIS A 86 3.68 -2.31 8.61
C HIS A 86 2.59 -3.33 8.26
N GLY A 87 2.95 -4.47 7.65
CA GLY A 87 2.00 -5.49 7.24
C GLY A 87 0.99 -4.95 6.23
N LEU A 88 1.48 -4.20 5.24
CA LEU A 88 0.71 -3.71 4.11
C LEU A 88 1.01 -4.58 2.88
N TRP A 89 0.18 -4.45 1.85
CA TRP A 89 0.46 -5.01 0.53
C TRP A 89 -0.01 -4.08 -0.57
N TRP A 90 0.56 -4.28 -1.75
CA TRP A 90 0.20 -3.58 -2.96
C TRP A 90 -1.21 -3.97 -3.42
N ALA A 91 -2.08 -2.98 -3.63
CA ALA A 91 -3.41 -3.15 -4.20
C ALA A 91 -3.53 -2.36 -5.52
N GLY A 92 -3.84 -3.03 -6.63
CA GLY A 92 -4.05 -2.39 -7.93
C GLY A 92 -2.77 -1.94 -8.65
N ASP A 93 -2.92 -1.11 -9.68
CA ASP A 93 -1.82 -0.71 -10.58
C ASP A 93 -1.21 0.64 -10.20
N VAL A 94 0.08 0.84 -10.51
CA VAL A 94 0.73 2.16 -10.43
C VAL A 94 0.00 3.15 -11.33
N GLN A 95 -0.41 4.30 -10.78
CA GLN A 95 -1.10 5.35 -11.53
C GLN A 95 -0.18 6.56 -11.73
N PRO A 96 0.04 7.05 -12.96
CA PRO A 96 0.68 8.34 -13.17
C PRO A 96 -0.22 9.47 -12.64
N LYS A 97 0.36 10.41 -11.90
CA LYS A 97 -0.31 11.60 -11.34
C LYS A 97 0.44 12.88 -11.79
N PRO A 98 -0.18 14.07 -11.73
CA PRO A 98 0.48 15.33 -12.10
C PRO A 98 1.80 15.57 -11.36
N HIS A 99 2.67 16.41 -11.94
CA HIS A 99 3.97 16.80 -11.39
C HIS A 99 5.01 15.67 -11.28
N GLY A 100 4.90 14.65 -12.14
CA GLY A 100 5.81 13.49 -12.13
C GLY A 100 5.59 12.57 -10.93
N ARG A 101 4.47 12.73 -10.23
CA ARG A 101 4.07 11.91 -9.09
C ARG A 101 3.50 10.58 -9.59
N ILE A 102 3.70 9.52 -8.81
CA ILE A 102 2.98 8.26 -9.00
C ILE A 102 1.99 8.05 -7.84
N GLY A 103 0.91 7.33 -8.09
CA GLY A 103 -0.04 6.89 -7.08
C GLY A 103 -0.02 5.38 -6.97
N VAL A 104 0.03 4.88 -5.75
CA VAL A 104 -0.11 3.45 -5.44
C VAL A 104 -1.15 3.30 -4.34
N ILE A 105 -1.87 2.18 -4.33
CA ILE A 105 -2.82 1.88 -3.26
C ILE A 105 -2.22 0.77 -2.42
N LEU A 106 -2.17 1.00 -1.11
CA LEU A 106 -1.76 -0.01 -0.14
C LEU A 106 -2.95 -0.44 0.69
N GLN A 107 -2.97 -1.72 1.07
CA GLN A 107 -4.04 -2.30 1.89
C GLN A 107 -3.44 -3.05 3.08
N SER A 108 -4.22 -3.18 4.16
CA SER A 108 -3.88 -3.96 5.34
C SER A 108 -5.07 -4.81 5.78
N GLU A 109 -4.81 -5.92 6.49
CA GLU A 109 -5.86 -6.69 7.19
C GLU A 109 -6.33 -5.93 8.43
N ARG A 110 -5.46 -5.06 8.97
CA ARG A 110 -5.67 -4.32 10.21
C ARG A 110 -6.40 -3.00 10.01
N TRP A 111 -6.63 -2.56 8.78
CA TRP A 111 -7.28 -1.30 8.46
C TRP A 111 -8.09 -1.47 7.18
N LEU A 112 -9.41 -1.31 7.30
CA LEU A 112 -10.34 -1.65 6.23
C LEU A 112 -10.33 -0.63 5.07
N LYS A 113 -9.90 0.60 5.32
CA LYS A 113 -9.84 1.65 4.28
C LYS A 113 -8.52 1.57 3.52
N PRO A 114 -8.51 1.76 2.19
CA PRO A 114 -7.27 1.79 1.43
C PRO A 114 -6.41 3.00 1.84
N ILE A 115 -5.10 2.85 1.65
CA ILE A 115 -4.13 3.94 1.76
C ILE A 115 -3.81 4.39 0.34
N ASP A 116 -4.26 5.58 -0.07
CA ASP A 116 -3.80 6.21 -1.32
C ASP A 116 -2.46 6.89 -1.02
N LEU A 117 -1.38 6.26 -1.48
CA LEU A 117 -0.03 6.78 -1.35
C LEU A 117 0.40 7.44 -2.66
N SER A 118 0.50 8.76 -2.62
CA SER A 118 1.09 9.55 -3.69
C SER A 118 2.59 9.75 -3.47
N ILE A 119 3.43 9.45 -4.45
CA ILE A 119 4.90 9.49 -4.32
C ILE A 119 5.48 10.44 -5.36
N ILE A 120 6.15 11.51 -4.91
CA ILE A 120 7.02 12.32 -5.77
C ILE A 120 8.42 11.69 -5.72
N PRO A 121 8.88 11.06 -6.82
CA PRO A 121 10.15 10.34 -6.85
C PRO A 121 11.36 11.31 -6.75
N PRO A 122 12.56 10.80 -6.45
CA PRO A 122 13.78 11.58 -6.59
C PRO A 122 13.88 12.12 -8.03
N GLY A 123 14.24 13.40 -8.16
CA GLY A 123 14.40 14.02 -9.47
C GLY A 123 15.50 13.33 -10.28
N ASN A 124 15.27 13.11 -11.58
CA ASN A 124 16.31 12.65 -12.50
C ASN A 124 17.43 13.70 -12.53
N ARG A 125 18.53 13.47 -11.80
CA ARG A 125 19.80 14.10 -12.15
C ARG A 125 20.32 13.42 -13.42
N PRO A 126 20.77 14.18 -14.43
CA PRO A 126 21.76 13.65 -15.36
C PRO A 126 22.94 13.14 -14.52
N GLN A 127 23.35 11.89 -14.73
CA GLN A 127 24.60 11.36 -14.17
C GLN A 127 25.80 12.08 -14.80
#